data_AF-A0A4T0VE71-F1
#
_entry.id   AF-A0A4T0VE71-F1
#
_cell.length_a   1.000
_cell.length_b   1.000
_cell.length_c   1.000
_cell.angle_alpha   90.00
_cell.angle_beta   90.00
_cell.angle_gamma   90.00
#
_symmetry.space_group_name_H-M   'P 1'
#
loop_
_entity.id
_entity.type
_entity.pdbx_description
1 polymer ?
#
loop_
_entity_poly.entity_id
_entity_poly.type
_entity_poly.pdbx_seq_one_letter_code
_entity_poly.pdbx_strand_id
1 'polypeptide(L)'
;MRFSTSALASAVFFAFFADARYHDSCTCHNGGTYNWRLTTKACDSERALLAQQKSWGSVQYDTPSGRCRSVGVTDLISGDDFETLCKAVASQVGFPCAFDNSLTCYADPDAVSSWCD
;
A
#
# COMPACT_ATOMS: atom_id res chain seq x y z
N MET A 1 38.20 15.74 -47.81
CA MET A 1 37.44 16.84 -47.18
C MET A 1 36.05 16.31 -46.87
N ARG A 2 35.72 16.20 -45.57
CA ARG A 2 34.66 16.96 -44.87
C ARG A 2 33.25 16.57 -45.32
N PHE A 3 32.64 15.62 -44.61
CA PHE A 3 31.64 15.80 -43.54
C PHE A 3 30.27 16.27 -44.06
N SER A 4 29.26 15.43 -43.91
CA SER A 4 27.96 15.90 -43.44
C SER A 4 27.27 14.78 -42.67
N THR A 5 27.35 14.89 -41.34
CA THR A 5 26.60 14.15 -40.34
C THR A 5 25.15 14.63 -40.28
N SER A 6 24.35 13.97 -39.44
CA SER A 6 23.04 14.35 -38.86
C SER A 6 21.85 13.77 -39.64
N ALA A 7 20.94 12.99 -39.07
CA ALA A 7 20.49 12.97 -37.69
C ALA A 7 20.05 11.56 -37.27
N LEU A 8 20.72 11.00 -36.25
CA LEU A 8 20.17 9.87 -35.51
C LEU A 8 19.16 10.44 -34.51
N ALA A 9 17.88 10.26 -34.80
CA ALA A 9 16.80 10.54 -33.86
C ALA A 9 16.79 9.44 -32.77
N SER A 10 17.58 9.61 -31.72
CA SER A 10 17.48 8.79 -30.51
C SER A 10 16.42 9.38 -29.59
N ALA A 11 15.16 8.98 -29.79
CA ALA A 11 14.15 9.12 -28.75
C ALA A 11 14.47 8.11 -27.64
N VAL A 12 15.12 8.57 -26.58
CA VAL A 12 15.27 7.78 -25.35
C VAL A 12 13.90 7.78 -24.67
N PHE A 13 13.11 6.74 -24.94
CA PHE A 13 11.95 6.43 -24.11
C PHE A 13 12.47 5.97 -22.75
N PHE A 14 12.48 6.86 -21.77
CA PHE A 14 12.60 6.48 -20.38
C PHE A 14 11.30 5.76 -20.00
N ALA A 15 11.28 4.44 -20.19
CA ALA A 15 10.32 3.60 -19.53
C ALA A 15 10.62 3.69 -18.03
N PHE A 16 9.85 4.50 -17.31
CA PHE A 16 9.76 4.37 -15.86
C PHE A 16 9.19 2.99 -15.61
N PHE A 17 10.06 2.05 -15.23
CA PHE A 17 9.61 0.78 -14.67
C PHE A 17 9.05 1.12 -13.29
N ALA A 18 7.76 1.46 -13.23
CA ALA A 18 7.01 1.31 -12.00
C ALA A 18 7.16 -0.18 -11.65
N ASP A 19 7.86 -0.47 -10.56
CA ASP A 19 7.85 -1.82 -10.02
C ASP A 19 6.42 -2.05 -9.54
N ALA A 20 5.62 -2.74 -10.35
CA ALA A 20 4.18 -2.89 -10.14
C ALA A 20 3.82 -3.61 -8.83
N ARG A 21 4.82 -4.10 -8.07
CA ARG A 21 4.65 -4.63 -6.73
C ARG A 21 4.46 -3.52 -5.70
N TYR A 22 5.13 -2.40 -5.88
CA TYR A 22 5.15 -1.31 -4.92
C TYR A 22 4.18 -0.21 -5.34
N HIS A 23 3.48 0.32 -4.35
CA HIS A 23 2.35 1.19 -4.53
C HIS A 23 2.46 2.44 -3.67
N ASP A 24 1.89 3.53 -4.16
CA ASP A 24 1.79 4.77 -3.41
C ASP A 24 0.78 4.65 -2.27
N SER A 25 -0.24 3.83 -2.45
CA SER A 25 -1.26 3.63 -1.44
C SER A 25 -2.07 2.35 -1.60
N CYS A 26 -2.48 1.78 -0.46
CA CYS A 26 -3.31 0.58 -0.40
C CYS A 26 -4.46 0.74 0.58
N THR A 27 -5.51 -0.06 0.37
CA THR A 27 -6.67 -0.16 1.26
C THR A 27 -7.08 -1.61 1.44
N CYS A 28 -7.75 -1.93 2.54
CA CYS A 28 -8.26 -3.27 2.82
C CYS A 28 -9.78 -3.35 2.59
N HIS A 29 -10.21 -4.48 2.04
CA HIS A 29 -11.61 -4.83 1.82
C HIS A 29 -12.00 -6.05 2.66
N ASN A 30 -13.28 -6.18 2.99
CA ASN A 30 -13.88 -7.36 3.59
C ASN A 30 -15.21 -7.65 2.89
N GLY A 31 -15.37 -8.84 2.31
CA GLY A 31 -16.51 -9.18 1.46
C GLY A 31 -16.62 -8.27 0.24
N GLY A 32 -15.48 -7.87 -0.34
CA GLY A 32 -15.38 -6.95 -1.48
C GLY A 32 -15.66 -5.48 -1.17
N THR A 33 -16.13 -5.15 0.03
CA THR A 33 -16.41 -3.76 0.43
C THR A 33 -15.26 -3.18 1.22
N TYR A 34 -14.95 -1.91 0.98
CA TYR A 34 -13.95 -1.16 1.74
C TYR A 34 -14.20 -1.26 3.25
N ASN A 35 -13.14 -1.54 4.01
CA ASN A 35 -13.18 -1.56 5.48
C ASN A 35 -12.09 -0.65 6.06
N TRP A 36 -12.50 0.57 6.44
CA TRP A 36 -11.59 1.57 6.98
C TRP A 36 -10.91 1.13 8.29
N ARG A 37 -11.62 0.38 9.14
CA ARG A 37 -11.09 -0.06 10.45
C ARG A 37 -9.97 -1.08 10.26
N LEU A 38 -10.16 -2.00 9.30
CA LEU A 38 -9.13 -2.93 8.87
C LEU A 38 -7.93 -2.18 8.27
N THR A 39 -8.22 -1.23 7.37
CA THR A 39 -7.19 -0.45 6.66
C THR A 39 -6.33 0.38 7.60
N THR A 40 -6.93 1.08 8.56
CA THR A 40 -6.19 1.84 9.57
C THR A 40 -5.25 0.93 10.37
N LYS A 41 -5.73 -0.24 10.81
CA LYS A 41 -4.92 -1.19 11.56
C LYS A 41 -3.79 -1.82 10.74
N ALA A 42 -4.06 -2.22 9.50
CA ALA A 42 -3.03 -2.70 8.59
C ALA A 42 -1.96 -1.62 8.34
N CYS A 43 -2.38 -0.36 8.18
CA CYS A 43 -1.47 0.77 8.00
C CYS A 43 -0.60 1.05 9.23
N ASP A 44 -1.16 0.89 10.44
CA ASP A 44 -0.39 1.01 11.68
C ASP A 44 0.67 -0.10 11.78
N SER A 45 0.33 -1.33 11.39
CA SER A 45 1.27 -2.45 11.32
C SER A 45 2.37 -2.21 10.29
N GLU A 46 2.02 -1.77 9.08
CA GLU A 46 2.99 -1.42 8.03
C GLU A 46 3.94 -0.32 8.50
N ARG A 47 3.41 0.75 9.12
CA ARG A 47 4.23 1.83 9.70
C ARG A 47 5.21 1.30 10.75
N ALA A 48 4.77 0.37 11.60
CA ALA A 48 5.62 -0.22 12.62
C ALA A 48 6.74 -1.10 12.02
N LEU A 49 6.46 -1.83 10.93
CA LEU A 49 7.46 -2.63 10.21
C LEU A 49 8.51 -1.73 9.54
N LEU A 50 8.07 -0.68 8.84
CA LEU A 50 8.97 0.28 8.18
C LEU A 50 9.87 1.02 9.18
N ALA A 51 9.34 1.37 10.37
CA ALA A 51 10.12 2.00 11.42
C ALA A 51 11.32 1.15 11.89
N GLN A 52 11.23 -0.18 11.77
CA GLN A 52 12.34 -1.10 12.10
C GLN A 52 13.45 -1.07 11.03
N GLN A 53 13.14 -0.64 9.81
CA GLN A 53 14.07 -0.65 8.68
C GLN A 53 14.89 0.65 8.52
N LYS A 54 14.72 1.64 9.42
CA LYS A 54 15.50 2.89 9.64
C LYS A 54 15.86 3.78 8.44
N SER A 55 15.61 3.36 7.21
CA SER A 55 16.08 4.01 5.97
C SER A 55 15.00 4.09 4.90
N TRP A 56 13.85 3.47 5.13
CA TRP A 56 12.70 3.46 4.23
C TRP A 56 11.69 4.46 4.78
N GLY A 57 10.91 5.10 3.91
CA GLY A 57 9.96 6.14 4.31
C GLY A 57 8.92 5.66 5.34
N SER A 58 7.90 6.47 5.60
CA SER A 58 6.78 6.03 6.45
C SER A 58 5.53 5.83 5.62
N VAL A 59 4.56 5.12 6.18
CA VAL A 59 3.18 5.19 5.71
C VAL A 59 2.29 5.88 6.75
N GLN A 60 1.18 6.44 6.29
CA GLN A 60 0.14 7.00 7.14
C GLN A 60 -1.23 6.72 6.56
N TYR A 61 -2.19 6.41 7.44
CA TYR A 61 -3.59 6.33 7.05
C TYR A 61 -4.12 7.74 6.77
N ASP A 62 -4.54 7.97 5.53
CA ASP A 62 -5.09 9.24 5.05
C ASP A 62 -6.61 9.18 5.09
N THR A 63 -7.22 9.83 6.09
CA THR A 63 -8.68 9.84 6.29
C THR A 63 -9.47 10.31 5.06
N PRO A 64 -9.06 11.37 4.32
CA PRO A 64 -9.76 11.81 3.12
C PRO A 64 -9.86 10.74 2.02
N SER A 65 -8.77 10.02 1.72
CA SER A 65 -8.80 8.95 0.72
C SER A 65 -9.26 7.60 1.27
N GLY A 66 -9.18 7.38 2.58
CA GLY A 66 -9.44 6.09 3.20
C GLY A 66 -8.35 5.06 2.93
N ARG A 67 -7.13 5.50 2.65
CA ARG A 67 -6.01 4.64 2.21
C ARG A 67 -4.82 4.78 3.14
N CYS A 68 -4.03 3.71 3.24
CA CYS A 68 -2.67 3.79 3.75
C CYS A 68 -1.77 4.36 2.65
N ARG A 69 -1.09 5.48 2.88
CA ARG A 69 -0.28 6.17 1.88
C ARG A 69 1.17 6.25 2.27
N SER A 70 2.06 6.13 1.29
CA SER A 70 3.48 6.45 1.41
C SER A 70 3.68 7.93 1.77
N VAL A 71 4.64 8.21 2.66
CA VAL A 71 4.98 9.55 3.16
C VAL A 71 6.48 9.77 2.98
N GLY A 72 6.82 10.86 2.29
CA GLY A 72 8.21 11.27 2.04
C GLY A 72 8.91 10.52 0.89
N VAL A 73 8.30 9.45 0.40
CA VAL A 73 8.72 8.66 -0.77
C VAL A 73 7.48 8.17 -1.52
N THR A 74 7.64 7.84 -2.81
CA THR A 74 6.60 7.17 -3.62
C THR A 74 6.85 5.66 -3.63
N ASP A 75 5.81 4.88 -3.91
CA ASP A 75 5.88 3.43 -4.12
C ASP A 75 6.61 2.68 -2.99
N LEU A 76 6.15 2.86 -1.75
CA LEU A 76 6.77 2.24 -0.57
C LEU A 76 6.15 0.91 -0.17
N ILE A 77 4.84 0.76 -0.41
CA ILE A 77 4.07 -0.34 0.16
C ILE A 77 3.92 -1.46 -0.89
N SER A 78 4.41 -2.64 -0.54
CA SER A 78 4.31 -3.85 -1.36
C SER A 78 2.89 -4.39 -1.29
N GLY A 79 2.22 -4.54 -2.44
CA GLY A 79 0.80 -4.92 -2.51
C GLY A 79 0.49 -6.28 -1.87
N ASP A 80 1.33 -7.28 -2.13
CA ASP A 80 1.22 -8.63 -1.58
C ASP A 80 1.43 -8.66 -0.06
N ASP A 81 2.43 -7.91 0.41
CA ASP A 81 2.74 -7.80 1.84
C ASP A 81 1.61 -7.06 2.57
N PHE A 82 1.04 -6.02 1.95
CA PHE A 82 -0.10 -5.30 2.51
C PHE A 82 -1.38 -6.13 2.53
N GLU A 83 -1.65 -6.95 1.50
CA GLU A 83 -2.76 -7.92 1.56
C GLU A 83 -2.59 -8.91 2.71
N THR A 84 -1.36 -9.41 2.88
CA THR A 84 -1.02 -10.31 3.98
C THR A 84 -1.27 -9.64 5.33
N LEU A 85 -0.94 -8.36 5.48
CA LEU A 85 -1.27 -7.56 6.66
C LEU A 85 -2.78 -7.41 6.85
N CYS A 86 -3.55 -7.10 5.80
CA CYS A 86 -5.02 -7.04 5.88
C CYS A 86 -5.59 -8.37 6.44
N LYS A 87 -5.13 -9.51 5.92
CA LYS A 87 -5.57 -10.85 6.34
C LYS A 87 -5.13 -11.21 7.76
N ALA A 88 -3.91 -10.85 8.15
CA ALA A 88 -3.41 -11.04 9.51
C ALA A 88 -4.18 -10.18 10.52
N VAL A 89 -4.49 -8.92 10.16
CA VAL A 89 -5.34 -8.06 10.99
C VAL A 89 -6.75 -8.64 11.12
N ALA A 90 -7.31 -9.18 10.04
CA ALA A 90 -8.65 -9.76 10.07
C ALA A 90 -8.75 -11.02 10.95
N SER A 91 -7.71 -11.85 10.99
CA SER A 91 -7.79 -13.19 11.59
C SER A 91 -7.01 -13.36 12.90
N GLN A 92 -5.96 -12.56 13.13
CA GLN A 92 -5.02 -12.78 14.25
C GLN A 92 -4.91 -11.57 15.19
N VAL A 93 -4.88 -10.35 14.65
CA VAL A 93 -4.74 -9.12 15.48
C VAL A 93 -6.10 -8.58 15.89
N GLY A 94 -7.08 -8.65 14.99
CA GLY A 94 -8.37 -8.02 15.12
C GLY A 94 -8.35 -6.52 14.83
N PHE A 95 -9.53 -5.94 14.63
CA PHE A 95 -9.76 -4.53 14.35
C PHE A 95 -10.98 -4.02 15.12
N PRO A 96 -11.13 -2.70 15.33
CA PRO A 96 -12.29 -2.18 16.05
C PRO A 96 -13.61 -2.61 15.40
N CYS A 97 -14.61 -2.96 16.20
CA CYS A 97 -15.93 -3.28 15.68
C CYS A 97 -16.67 -2.05 15.15
N ALA A 98 -17.64 -2.27 14.23
CA ALA A 98 -18.38 -1.17 13.62
C ALA A 98 -19.26 -0.39 14.60
N PHE A 99 -19.88 -1.11 15.53
CA PHE A 99 -20.86 -0.58 16.48
C PHE A 99 -20.26 -0.22 17.85
N ASP A 100 -19.05 -0.69 18.14
CA ASP A 100 -18.34 -0.39 19.37
C ASP A 100 -16.82 -0.47 19.14
N ASN A 101 -16.15 0.67 19.17
CA ASN A 101 -14.71 0.73 18.92
C ASN A 101 -13.87 0.19 20.11
N SER A 102 -14.50 -0.14 21.25
CA SER A 102 -13.84 -0.81 22.37
C SER A 102 -13.79 -2.33 22.23
N LEU A 103 -14.63 -2.90 21.34
CA LEU A 103 -14.63 -4.31 21.01
C LEU A 103 -13.71 -4.61 19.83
N THR A 104 -13.10 -5.80 19.87
CA THR A 104 -12.27 -6.33 18.80
C THR A 104 -13.09 -7.28 17.93
N CYS A 105 -13.12 -6.99 16.63
CA CYS A 105 -13.76 -7.79 15.60
C CYS A 105 -12.71 -8.52 14.76
N TYR A 106 -13.15 -9.65 14.20
CA TYR A 106 -12.38 -10.48 13.29
C TYR A 106 -13.21 -10.71 12.03
N ALA A 107 -12.56 -11.10 10.94
CA ALA A 107 -13.18 -11.47 9.69
C ALA A 107 -12.51 -12.69 9.10
N ASP A 108 -13.23 -13.40 8.23
CA ASP A 108 -12.68 -14.51 7.45
C ASP A 108 -11.56 -13.96 6.53
N PRO A 109 -10.30 -14.44 6.67
CA PRO A 109 -9.20 -13.96 5.84
C PRO A 109 -9.41 -14.26 4.34
N ASP A 110 -10.23 -15.25 3.98
CA ASP A 110 -10.54 -15.55 2.58
C ASP A 110 -11.52 -14.54 1.97
N ALA A 111 -12.26 -13.81 2.81
CA ALA A 111 -13.11 -12.69 2.38
C ALA A 111 -12.37 -11.34 2.35
N VAL A 112 -11.08 -11.33 2.70
CA VAL A 112 -10.26 -10.12 2.83
C VAL A 112 -9.27 -10.02 1.69
N SER A 113 -9.19 -8.83 1.09
CA SER A 113 -8.23 -8.50 0.04
C SER A 113 -7.69 -7.09 0.23
N SER A 114 -6.59 -6.76 -0.43
CA SER A 114 -6.14 -5.38 -0.57
C SER A 114 -6.52 -4.83 -1.95
N TRP A 115 -6.56 -3.50 -2.06
CA TRP A 115 -6.54 -2.80 -3.33
C TRP A 115 -5.51 -1.68 -3.24
N CYS A 116 -4.55 -1.70 -4.16
CA CYS A 116 -3.47 -0.73 -4.24
C CYS A 116 -3.49 0.06 -5.56
N ASP A 117 -2.93 1.27 -5.53
CA ASP A 117 -2.83 2.19 -6.68
C ASP A 117 -1.41 2.21 -7.25
#